data_AF-A0A6V7KMI1-F1
#
_entry.id   AF-A0A6V7KMI1-F1
#
_cell.length_a   1.000
_cell.length_b   1.000
_cell.length_c   1.000
_cell.angle_alpha   90.00
_cell.angle_beta   90.00
_cell.angle_gamma   90.00
#
_symmetry.space_group_name_H-M   'P 1'
#
loop_
_entity.id
_entity.type
_entity.pdbx_description
1 polymer ?
#
loop_
_entity_poly.entity_id
_entity_poly.type
_entity_poly.pdbx_seq_one_letter_code
_entity_poly.pdbx_strand_id
1 'polypeptide(L)' 'MIRTRGQLRRFLHQEAKRLVPVWQQPEGYDTGVMIYNPIVRKKVPLILKNHKTATWYSCGPTVYDSAHIGHA' A
#
# COMPACT_ATOMS: atom_id res chain seq x y z
N MET A 1 -24.18 47.27 6.70
CA MET A 1 -22.98 46.63 6.12
C MET A 1 -23.13 45.12 6.22
N ILE A 2 -23.55 44.47 5.14
CA ILE A 2 -23.85 43.03 5.11
C ILE A 2 -22.61 42.31 4.58
N ARG A 3 -21.84 41.65 5.45
CA ARG A 3 -20.74 40.77 5.03
C ARG A 3 -21.30 39.41 4.64
N THR A 4 -21.15 39.06 3.38
CA THR A 4 -21.65 37.83 2.75
C THR A 4 -20.96 36.57 3.29
N ARG A 5 -21.75 35.55 3.59
CA ARG A 5 -21.36 34.18 4.02
C ARG A 5 -20.63 33.36 2.93
N GLY A 6 -19.86 34.01 2.05
CA GLY A 6 -19.34 33.40 0.81
C GLY A 6 -17.84 33.09 0.78
N GLN A 7 -17.06 33.50 1.78
CA GLN A 7 -15.58 33.41 1.72
C GLN A 7 -14.93 32.36 2.64
N LEU A 8 -15.71 31.51 3.32
CA LEU A 8 -15.17 30.53 4.27
C LEU A 8 -15.20 29.08 3.76
N ARG A 9 -15.11 28.86 2.45
CA ARG A 9 -15.03 27.50 1.86
C ARG A 9 -13.76 27.23 1.05
N ARG A 10 -12.81 28.18 0.97
CA ARG A 10 -11.59 28.03 0.15
C ARG A 10 -10.29 27.81 0.94
N PHE A 11 -10.36 27.46 2.23
CA PHE A 11 -9.17 27.35 3.10
C PHE A 11 -8.97 25.99 3.79
N LEU A 12 -9.59 24.91 3.30
CA LEU A 12 -9.33 23.54 3.78
C LEU A 12 -8.95 22.59 2.63
N HIS A 13 -8.09 23.04 1.71
CA HIS A 13 -7.15 22.10 1.07
C HIS A 13 -5.84 22.19 1.82
N GLN A 14 -5.90 21.73 3.07
CA GLN A 14 -4.72 21.41 3.83
C GLN A 14 -4.15 20.16 3.18
N GLU A 15 -3.02 20.29 2.49
CA GLU A 15 -2.28 19.13 2.00
C GLU A 15 -1.84 18.31 3.21
N ALA A 16 -2.65 17.31 3.57
CA ALA A 16 -2.23 16.28 4.50
C ALA A 16 -1.03 15.59 3.86
N LYS A 17 0.18 16.01 4.25
CA LYS A 17 1.43 15.35 3.91
C LYS A 17 1.21 13.87 4.20
N ARG A 18 1.13 13.02 3.16
CA ARG A 18 0.95 11.58 3.35
C ARG A 18 2.12 11.11 4.21
N LEU A 19 1.86 10.85 5.48
CA LEU A 19 2.78 10.14 6.34
C LEU A 19 2.83 8.73 5.77
N VAL A 20 3.85 8.46 4.95
CA VAL A 20 4.13 7.10 4.51
C VAL A 20 4.47 6.34 5.79
N PRO A 21 3.74 5.26 6.13
CA PRO A 21 4.07 4.49 7.32
C PRO A 21 5.51 4.01 7.20
N VAL A 22 6.29 4.22 8.25
CA VAL A 22 7.65 3.68 8.34
C VAL A 22 7.52 2.17 8.37
N TRP A 23 8.04 1.51 7.33
CA TRP A 23 8.07 0.06 7.31
C TRP A 23 9.02 -0.45 8.39
N GLN A 24 8.54 -1.41 9.17
CA GLN A 24 9.32 -2.15 10.16
C GLN A 24 9.47 -3.59 9.67
N GLN A 25 10.67 -4.13 9.79
CA GLN A 25 10.89 -5.54 9.46
C GLN A 25 10.10 -6.43 10.43
N PRO A 26 9.30 -7.38 9.95
CA PRO A 26 8.60 -8.31 10.83
C PRO A 26 9.56 -9.32 11.44
N GLU A 27 9.20 -9.82 12.62
CA GLU A 27 9.88 -10.93 13.29
C GLU A 27 9.41 -12.28 12.73
N GLY A 28 10.28 -13.29 12.76
CA GLY A 28 9.94 -14.64 12.33
C GLY A 28 11.12 -15.38 11.71
N TYR A 29 10.82 -16.26 10.75
CA TYR A 29 11.78 -17.14 10.12
C TYR A 29 12.30 -16.54 8.82
N ASP A 30 13.62 -16.30 8.75
CA ASP A 30 14.29 -15.88 7.52
C ASP A 30 14.32 -17.03 6.50
N THR A 31 13.94 -16.73 5.27
CA THR A 31 13.91 -17.68 4.15
C THR A 31 15.16 -17.59 3.27
N GLY A 32 15.98 -16.56 3.44
CA GLY A 32 17.08 -16.21 2.53
C GLY A 32 16.61 -15.61 1.19
N VAL A 33 15.31 -15.45 0.98
CA VAL A 33 14.72 -14.85 -0.22
C VAL A 33 14.54 -13.35 -0.01
N MET A 34 14.95 -12.56 -1.00
CA MET A 34 14.77 -11.10 -1.00
C MET A 34 13.61 -10.69 -1.92
N ILE A 35 12.66 -9.92 -1.42
CA ILE A 35 11.49 -9.43 -2.17
C ILE A 35 11.51 -7.91 -2.31
N TYR A 36 10.97 -7.38 -3.40
CA TYR A 36 10.80 -5.93 -3.55
C TYR A 36 9.58 -5.46 -2.76
N ASN A 37 9.77 -4.48 -1.86
CA ASN A 37 8.69 -3.87 -1.10
C ASN A 37 8.40 -2.46 -1.65
N PRO A 38 7.21 -2.22 -2.27
CA PRO A 38 6.84 -0.93 -2.85
C PRO A 38 6.75 0.23 -1.84
N ILE A 39 6.50 -0.06 -0.55
CA ILE A 39 6.39 0.96 0.51
C ILE A 39 7.75 1.63 0.73
N VAL A 40 8.83 0.84 0.77
CA VAL A 40 10.21 1.34 0.98
C VAL A 40 11.03 1.46 -0.30
N ARG A 41 10.49 0.99 -1.44
CA ARG A 41 11.10 0.98 -2.77
C ARG A 41 12.47 0.29 -2.82
N LYS A 42 12.64 -0.78 -2.04
CA LYS A 42 13.89 -1.53 -1.91
C LYS A 42 13.62 -3.03 -1.79
N LYS A 43 14.66 -3.83 -2.04
CA LYS A 43 14.64 -5.26 -1.71
C LYS A 43 14.80 -5.43 -0.19
N VAL A 44 13.95 -6.25 0.40
CA VAL A 44 13.91 -6.58 1.84
C VAL A 44 13.81 -8.10 2.00
N PRO A 45 14.27 -8.69 3.12
CA PRO A 45 14.14 -10.12 3.35
C PRO A 45 12.67 -10.54 3.50
N LEU A 46 12.32 -11.70 2.94
CA LEU A 46 11.03 -12.35 3.16
C LEU A 46 11.10 -13.14 4.48
N ILE A 47 10.56 -12.54 5.54
CA ILE A 47 10.43 -13.18 6.85
C ILE A 47 9.03 -13.78 6.99
N LEU A 48 8.96 -15.08 7.27
CA LEU A 48 7.70 -15.79 7.47
C LEU A 48 7.29 -15.80 8.93
N LYS A 49 5.99 -15.62 9.20
CA LYS A 49 5.43 -15.73 10.55
C LYS A 49 5.50 -17.17 11.10
N ASN A 50 5.27 -18.15 10.23
CA ASN A 50 5.30 -19.58 10.55
C ASN A 50 6.42 -20.26 9.77
N HIS A 51 7.11 -21.20 10.40
CA HIS A 51 8.19 -21.93 9.75
C HIS A 51 7.67 -22.68 8.51
N LYS A 52 8.35 -22.51 7.37
CA LYS A 52 8.07 -23.16 6.08
C LYS A 52 6.66 -22.94 5.51
N THR A 53 5.88 -22.00 6.04
CA THR A 53 4.51 -21.72 5.57
C THR A 53 4.36 -20.24 5.24
N ALA A 54 4.07 -19.94 3.98
CA ALA A 54 3.80 -18.59 3.51
C ALA A 54 2.29 -18.36 3.29
N THR A 55 1.80 -17.21 3.73
CA THR A 55 0.46 -16.72 3.39
C THR A 55 0.60 -15.64 2.33
N TRP A 56 -0.13 -15.76 1.22
CA TRP A 56 -0.08 -14.82 0.10
C TRP A 56 -1.49 -14.41 -0.32
N TYR A 57 -1.65 -13.13 -0.66
CA TYR A 57 -2.87 -12.59 -1.25
C TYR A 57 -2.52 -11.89 -2.56
N SER A 58 -3.32 -12.18 -3.59
CA SER A 58 -3.31 -11.45 -4.85
C SER A 58 -4.73 -10.96 -5.11
N CYS A 59 -4.86 -9.73 -5.61
CA CYS A 59 -6.14 -9.25 -6.12
C CYS A 59 -6.59 -10.15 -7.28
N GLY A 60 -7.87 -10.50 -7.30
CA GLY A 60 -8.49 -11.21 -8.43
C GLY A 60 -8.88 -10.27 -9.57
N PRO A 61 -9.19 -10.82 -10.76
CA PRO A 61 -9.73 -10.03 -11.87
C PRO A 61 -11.13 -9.52 -11.55
N THR A 62 -11.53 -8.42 -12.16
CA THR A 62 -12.94 -8.02 -12.22
C THR A 62 -13.67 -8.86 -13.27
N VAL A 63 -14.74 -9.56 -12.88
CA VAL A 63 -15.38 -10.63 -13.68
C VAL A 63 -16.31 -10.17 -14.81
N TYR A 64 -16.25 -8.90 -15.21
CA TYR A 64 -17.17 -8.32 -16.19
C TYR A 64 -16.74 -8.52 -17.65
N ASP A 65 -15.53 -9.01 -17.89
CA ASP A 65 -14.99 -9.27 -19.23
C ASP A 65 -13.95 -10.40 -19.18
N SER A 66 -13.54 -10.86 -20.36
CA SER A 66 -12.45 -11.83 -20.53
C SER A 66 -11.13 -11.25 -20.00
N ALA A 67 -10.36 -12.07 -19.29
CA ALA A 67 -9.02 -11.68 -18.87
C ALA A 67 -8.13 -11.44 -20.10
N HIS A 68 -7.45 -10.29 -20.13
CA HIS A 68 -6.45 -9.98 -21.17
C HIS A 68 -5.07 -10.56 -20.83
N ILE A 69 -4.11 -10.51 -21.76
CA ILE A 69 -2.74 -11.06 -21.60
C ILE A 69 -2.06 -10.56 -20.32
N GLY A 70 -2.35 -9.33 -19.85
CA GLY A 70 -1.77 -8.76 -18.63
C GLY A 70 -2.26 -9.38 -17.31
N HIS A 71 -3.31 -10.20 -17.32
CA HIS A 71 -3.78 -10.94 -16.13
C HIS A 71 -3.15 -12.35 -16.04
N ALA A 72 -2.44 -12.81 -17.07
CA ALA A 72 -1.85 -14.15 -17.17
C ALA A 72 -0.37 -14.17 -16.79
#